data_AF-A0A927MJ16-F1
#
_entry.id   AF-A0A927MJ16-F1
#
_cell.length_a   1.000
_cell.length_b   1.000
_cell.length_c   1.000
_cell.angle_alpha   90.00
_cell.angle_beta   90.00
_cell.angle_gamma   90.00
#
_symmetry.space_group_name_H-M   'P 1'
#
loop_
_entity.id
_entity.type
_entity.pdbx_description
1 polymer ?
#
loop_
_entity_poly.entity_id
_entity_poly.type
_entity_poly.pdbx_seq_one_letter_code
_entity_poly.pdbx_strand_id
1 'polypeptide(L)'
;MSINIAVIAQRLNDYIEHEKISKDYIADLLDKSPSTIYRSLSEQNQNIAAFSMQIAELLNLPTNFFLKDEFYLPMQESTSYSLGTIAFSKGDLSLEGMEDVKDIIQLCNILSLYSSGDKICQN
;
A
#
# COMPACT_ATOMS: atom_id res chain seq x y z
N MET A 1 -10.19 -25.59 5.39
CA MET A 1 -11.15 -24.85 4.55
C MET A 1 -10.31 -24.17 3.49
N SER A 2 -10.47 -24.49 2.19
CA SER A 2 -9.62 -23.89 1.16
C SER A 2 -10.25 -22.57 0.73
N ILE A 3 -9.57 -21.46 1.01
CA ILE A 3 -10.02 -20.13 0.57
C ILE A 3 -10.04 -20.11 -0.97
N ASN A 4 -11.15 -19.61 -1.52
CA ASN A 4 -11.35 -19.52 -2.95
C ASN A 4 -10.41 -18.45 -3.56
N ILE A 5 -9.72 -18.80 -4.66
CA ILE A 5 -8.84 -17.93 -5.46
C ILE A 5 -9.54 -16.61 -5.81
N ALA A 6 -10.83 -16.66 -6.19
CA ALA A 6 -11.61 -15.47 -6.52
C ALA A 6 -11.76 -14.51 -5.33
N VAL A 7 -11.92 -15.05 -4.12
CA VAL A 7 -12.04 -14.24 -2.89
C VAL A 7 -10.71 -13.53 -2.59
N ILE A 8 -9.57 -14.20 -2.80
CA ILE A 8 -8.25 -13.58 -2.61
C ILE A 8 -8.03 -12.45 -3.61
N ALA A 9 -8.37 -12.69 -4.88
CA ALA A 9 -8.27 -11.69 -5.93
C ALA A 9 -9.13 -10.46 -5.61
N GLN A 10 -10.37 -10.68 -5.17
CA GLN A 10 -11.28 -9.60 -4.78
C GLN A 10 -10.71 -8.79 -3.62
N ARG A 11 -10.32 -9.45 -2.52
CA ARG A 11 -9.72 -8.78 -1.35
C ARG A 11 -8.51 -7.92 -1.68
N LEU A 12 -7.65 -8.43 -2.56
CA LEU A 12 -6.45 -7.71 -3.02
C LEU A 12 -6.83 -6.48 -3.85
N ASN A 13 -7.78 -6.63 -4.78
CA ASN A 13 -8.26 -5.51 -5.59
C ASN A 13 -8.96 -4.45 -4.73
N ASP A 14 -9.84 -4.86 -3.81
CA ASP A 14 -10.54 -3.98 -2.89
C ASP A 14 -9.56 -3.18 -2.02
N TYR A 15 -8.49 -3.83 -1.53
CA TYR A 15 -7.47 -3.16 -0.73
C TYR A 15 -6.67 -2.14 -1.56
N ILE A 16 -6.26 -2.51 -2.78
CA ILE A 16 -5.53 -1.60 -3.69
C ILE A 16 -6.38 -0.37 -4.01
N GLU A 17 -7.68 -0.56 -4.25
CA GLU A 17 -8.62 0.52 -4.52
C GLU A 17 -8.85 1.39 -3.26
N HIS A 18 -9.05 0.76 -2.11
CA HIS A 18 -9.25 1.43 -0.82
C HIS A 18 -8.06 2.33 -0.45
N GLU A 19 -6.84 1.80 -0.58
CA GLU A 19 -5.59 2.54 -0.31
C GLU A 19 -5.19 3.47 -1.46
N LYS A 20 -5.96 3.51 -2.56
CA LYS A 20 -5.68 4.29 -3.78
C LYS A 20 -4.27 4.02 -4.34
N ILE A 21 -3.79 2.78 -4.21
CA ILE A 21 -2.49 2.38 -4.71
C ILE A 21 -2.56 2.21 -6.23
N SER A 22 -1.68 2.90 -6.96
CA SER A 22 -1.58 2.72 -8.40
C SER A 22 -1.02 1.34 -8.76
N LYS A 23 -1.66 0.68 -9.73
CA LYS A 23 -1.15 -0.60 -10.28
C LYS A 23 0.18 -0.43 -11.00
N ASP A 24 0.44 0.75 -11.56
CA ASP A 24 1.73 1.08 -12.16
C ASP A 24 2.82 1.22 -11.09
N TYR A 25 2.47 1.81 -9.94
CA TYR A 25 3.37 1.90 -8.79
C TYR A 25 3.76 0.52 -8.23
N ILE A 26 2.79 -0.40 -8.13
CA ILE A 26 3.07 -1.80 -7.80
C ILE A 26 3.98 -2.46 -8.84
N ALA A 27 3.81 -2.12 -10.12
CA ALA A 27 4.62 -2.64 -11.21
C ALA A 27 6.09 -2.22 -11.07
N ASP A 28 6.33 -0.94 -10.80
CA ASP A 28 7.67 -0.38 -10.60
C ASP A 28 8.36 -1.01 -9.37
N LEU A 29 7.64 -1.13 -8.26
CA LEU A 29 8.18 -1.73 -7.03
C LEU A 29 8.57 -3.21 -7.19
N LEU A 30 7.88 -3.95 -8.06
CA LEU A 30 8.15 -5.35 -8.31
C LEU A 30 9.10 -5.58 -9.50
N ASP A 31 9.59 -4.52 -10.14
CA ASP A 31 10.36 -4.56 -11.40
C ASP A 31 9.62 -5.39 -12.47
N LYS A 32 8.34 -5.06 -12.68
CA LYS A 32 7.44 -5.75 -13.61
C LYS A 32 6.74 -4.76 -14.52
N SER A 33 6.29 -5.24 -15.68
CA SER A 33 5.41 -4.43 -16.53
C SER A 33 4.02 -4.24 -15.88
N PRO A 34 3.36 -3.09 -16.10
CA PRO A 34 1.98 -2.89 -15.65
C PRO A 34 1.03 -4.00 -16.12
N SER A 35 1.15 -4.42 -17.38
CA SER A 35 0.37 -5.53 -17.94
C SER A 35 0.52 -6.83 -17.16
N THR A 36 1.68 -7.09 -16.56
CA THR A 36 1.91 -8.24 -15.68
C THR A 36 1.13 -8.09 -14.38
N ILE A 37 1.04 -6.89 -13.81
CA ILE A 37 0.25 -6.62 -12.61
C ILE A 37 -1.24 -6.81 -12.89
N TYR A 38 -1.79 -6.23 -13.97
CA TYR A 38 -3.19 -6.43 -14.35
C TYR A 38 -3.54 -7.91 -14.54
N ARG A 39 -2.67 -8.67 -15.22
CA ARG A 39 -2.85 -10.12 -15.37
C ARG A 39 -2.78 -10.84 -14.03
N SER A 40 -1.89 -10.42 -13.13
CA SER A 40 -1.70 -11.06 -11.83
C SER A 40 -2.85 -10.77 -10.85
N LEU A 41 -3.51 -9.62 -10.98
CA LEU A 41 -4.71 -9.23 -10.22
C LEU A 41 -6.02 -9.84 -10.77
N SER A 42 -5.96 -10.53 -11.91
CA SER A 42 -7.12 -11.19 -12.48
C SER A 42 -7.56 -12.37 -11.61
N GLU A 43 -8.87 -12.54 -11.45
CA GLU A 43 -9.48 -13.71 -10.79
C GLU A 43 -9.14 -15.05 -11.47
N GLN A 44 -8.69 -15.01 -12.73
CA GLN A 44 -8.26 -16.19 -13.48
C GLN A 44 -6.80 -16.59 -13.19
N ASN A 45 -6.08 -15.82 -12.37
CA ASN A 45 -4.70 -16.12 -12.01
C ASN A 45 -4.64 -17.28 -10.99
N GLN A 46 -4.17 -18.44 -11.44
CA GLN A 46 -3.95 -19.61 -10.58
C GLN A 46 -2.92 -19.37 -9.46
N ASN A 47 -2.05 -18.37 -9.62
CA ASN A 47 -1.03 -18.01 -8.65
C ASN A 47 -1.40 -16.79 -7.79
N ILE A 48 -2.68 -16.39 -7.74
CA ILE A 48 -3.11 -15.21 -6.98
C ILE A 48 -2.71 -15.26 -5.50
N ALA A 49 -2.69 -16.44 -4.88
CA ALA A 49 -2.31 -16.60 -3.48
C ALA A 49 -0.82 -16.26 -3.27
N ALA A 50 0.05 -16.73 -4.15
CA ALA A 50 1.47 -16.38 -4.10
C ALA A 50 1.69 -14.89 -4.40
N PHE A 51 0.92 -14.34 -5.34
CA PHE A 51 0.99 -12.93 -5.69
C PHE A 51 0.51 -12.03 -4.54
N SER A 52 -0.59 -12.39 -3.87
CA SER A 52 -1.11 -11.61 -2.74
C SER A 52 -0.16 -11.61 -1.55
N MET A 53 0.57 -12.70 -1.31
CA MET A 53 1.65 -12.75 -0.32
C MET A 53 2.79 -11.79 -0.66
N GLN A 54 3.22 -11.74 -1.93
CA GLN A 54 4.25 -10.78 -2.37
C GLN A 54 3.79 -9.33 -2.21
N ILE A 55 2.52 -9.03 -2.52
CA ILE A 55 1.98 -7.69 -2.30
C ILE A 55 1.90 -7.36 -0.81
N ALA A 56 1.49 -8.31 0.03
CA ALA A 56 1.46 -8.08 1.48
C ALA A 56 2.85 -7.74 2.02
N GLU A 57 3.89 -8.47 1.60
CA GLU A 57 5.27 -8.19 2.00
C GLU A 57 5.76 -6.82 1.50
N LEU A 58 5.44 -6.48 0.25
CA LEU A 58 5.79 -5.19 -0.34
C LEU A 58 5.17 -4.01 0.42
N LEU A 59 3.94 -4.20 0.92
CA LEU A 59 3.20 -3.21 1.69
C LEU A 59 3.48 -3.29 3.20
N ASN A 60 4.45 -4.10 3.62
CA ASN A 60 4.82 -4.33 5.02
C ASN A 60 3.65 -4.81 5.90
N LEU A 61 2.74 -5.58 5.29
CA LEU A 61 1.63 -6.28 5.93
C LEU A 61 2.05 -7.72 6.29
N PRO A 62 1.34 -8.40 7.20
CA PRO A 62 1.54 -9.82 7.42
C PRO A 62 1.40 -10.59 6.09
N THR A 63 2.34 -11.48 5.75
CA THR A 63 2.33 -12.23 4.47
C THR A 63 0.98 -12.90 4.17
N ASN A 64 0.29 -13.39 5.21
CA ASN A 64 -1.02 -14.03 5.08
C ASN A 64 -2.23 -13.08 5.11
N PHE A 65 -2.04 -11.75 5.07
CA PHE A 65 -3.09 -10.76 5.29
C PHE A 65 -4.34 -11.00 4.44
N PHE A 66 -4.17 -11.20 3.13
CA PHE A 66 -5.28 -11.48 2.19
C PHE A 66 -5.82 -12.91 2.27
N LEU A 67 -5.10 -13.81 2.94
CA LEU A 67 -5.39 -15.24 3.09
C LEU A 67 -6.04 -15.58 4.44
N LYS A 68 -6.38 -14.61 5.29
CA LYS A 68 -7.08 -14.88 6.55
C LYS A 68 -8.55 -15.21 6.28
N ASP A 69 -9.12 -16.17 6.98
CA ASP A 69 -10.57 -16.46 6.87
C ASP A 69 -11.38 -15.21 7.23
N GLU A 70 -10.98 -14.55 8.31
CA GLU A 70 -11.47 -13.25 8.75
C GLU A 70 -10.65 -12.12 8.11
N PHE A 71 -11.05 -11.72 6.90
CA PHE A 71 -10.50 -10.53 6.25
C PHE A 71 -11.38 -9.33 6.56
N TYR A 72 -10.77 -8.32 7.16
CA TYR A 72 -11.37 -7.02 7.36
C TYR A 72 -10.55 -6.01 6.57
N LEU A 73 -11.21 -5.31 5.64
CA LEU A 73 -10.67 -4.04 5.16
C LEU A 73 -10.60 -3.14 6.39
N PRO A 74 -9.42 -2.62 6.76
CA PRO A 74 -9.36 -1.62 7.81
C PRO A 74 -10.31 -0.50 7.39
N MET A 75 -11.33 -0.22 8.22
CA MET A 75 -12.09 1.02 8.08
C MET A 75 -11.07 2.16 7.99
N GLN A 76 -11.37 3.22 7.23
CA GLN A 76 -10.64 4.48 7.28
C GLN A 76 -10.74 5.14 8.68
N GLU A 77 -10.34 4.45 9.74
CA GLU A 77 -9.65 5.12 10.82
C GLU A 77 -8.27 5.38 10.28
N SER A 78 -8.05 6.59 9.76
CA SER A 78 -6.74 7.24 9.58
C SER A 78 -5.56 6.35 9.98
N THR A 79 -5.24 5.34 9.16
CA THR A 79 -4.19 4.38 9.42
C THR A 79 -2.89 5.12 9.15
N SER A 80 -2.43 5.79 10.20
CA SER A 80 -1.09 5.64 10.75
C SER A 80 -0.29 4.49 10.12
N TYR A 81 0.10 4.66 8.85
CA TYR A 81 1.42 4.23 8.40
C TYR A 81 2.36 4.73 9.47
N SER A 82 3.01 3.80 10.17
CA SER A 82 3.84 4.09 11.33
C SER A 82 4.72 5.29 11.01
N LEU A 83 4.33 6.44 11.56
CA LEU A 83 5.16 7.60 11.74
C LEU A 83 6.45 7.04 12.34
N GLY A 84 7.49 6.92 11.53
CA GLY A 84 8.84 6.97 12.09
C GLY A 84 8.83 8.25 12.89
N THR A 85 8.79 8.13 14.21
CA THR A 85 8.38 9.16 15.17
C THR A 85 8.88 10.53 14.72
N ILE A 86 8.03 11.30 14.03
CA ILE A 86 8.38 12.68 13.70
C ILE A 86 8.22 13.41 15.03
N ALA A 87 9.33 13.51 15.77
CA ALA A 87 9.36 14.22 17.03
C ALA A 87 9.26 15.72 16.71
N PHE A 88 8.04 16.25 16.76
CA PHE A 88 7.82 17.68 16.64
C PHE A 88 8.40 18.37 17.87
N SER A 89 9.30 19.33 17.67
CA SER A 89 10.05 20.01 18.73
C SER A 89 9.20 20.84 19.71
N LYS A 90 7.87 20.90 19.51
CA LYS A 90 6.94 21.75 20.26
C LYS A 90 5.70 21.05 20.83
N GLY A 91 5.63 19.72 20.78
CA GLY A 91 4.52 18.94 21.31
C GLY A 91 3.63 18.29 20.23
N ASP A 92 2.52 17.70 20.65
CA ASP A 92 1.60 16.97 19.78
C ASP A 92 0.90 17.90 18.77
N LEU A 93 0.69 17.43 17.54
CA LEU A 93 -0.04 18.14 16.51
C LEU A 93 -1.55 18.15 16.80
N SER A 94 -2.23 19.23 16.40
CA SER A 94 -3.69 19.22 16.27
C SER A 94 -4.10 18.26 15.14
N LEU A 95 -5.36 17.81 15.15
CA LEU A 95 -5.91 16.95 14.09
C LEU A 95 -5.73 17.58 12.69
N GLU A 96 -6.01 18.88 12.57
CA GLU A 96 -5.78 19.66 11.33
C GLU A 96 -4.29 19.68 10.95
N GLY A 97 -3.39 19.86 11.92
CA GLY A 97 -1.95 19.84 11.66
C GLY A 97 -1.43 18.46 11.24
N MET A 98 -2.06 17.37 11.69
CA MET A 98 -1.74 16.02 11.22
C MET A 98 -2.17 15.82 9.76
N GLU A 99 -3.30 16.38 9.35
CA GLU A 99 -3.76 16.34 7.96
C GLU A 99 -2.84 17.15 7.04
N ASP A 100 -2.46 18.36 7.45
CA ASP A 100 -1.51 19.18 6.68
C ASP A 100 -0.16 18.49 6.49
N VAL A 101 0.35 17.84 7.55
CA VAL A 101 1.61 17.08 7.48
C VAL A 101 1.48 15.87 6.55
N LYS A 102 0.33 15.20 6.55
CA LYS A 102 0.06 14.08 5.65
C LYS A 102 0.09 14.53 4.19
N ASP A 103 -0.51 15.67 3.88
CA ASP A 103 -0.51 16.23 2.52
C ASP A 103 0.90 16.62 2.07
N ILE A 104 1.71 17.21 2.97
CA ILE A 104 3.12 17.52 2.70
C ILE A 104 3.93 16.25 2.42
N ILE A 105 3.71 15.16 3.16
CA ILE A 105 4.40 13.88 2.93
C ILE A 105 4.00 13.28 1.58
N GLN A 106 2.72 13.34 1.20
CA GLN A 106 2.27 12.89 -0.11
C GLN A 106 2.95 13.69 -1.23
N LEU A 107 3.06 15.01 -1.08
CA LEU A 107 3.78 15.86 -2.02
C LEU A 107 5.26 15.50 -2.09
N CYS A 108 5.92 15.25 -0.96
CA CYS A 108 7.30 14.77 -0.91
C CYS A 108 7.49 13.44 -1.65
N ASN A 109 6.57 12.50 -1.48
CA ASN A 109 6.61 11.21 -2.18
C ASN A 109 6.48 11.43 -3.70
N ILE A 110 5.56 12.29 -4.14
CA ILE A 110 5.41 12.63 -5.55
C ILE A 110 6.69 13.28 -6.10
N LEU A 111 7.26 14.26 -5.39
CA LEU A 111 8.47 14.94 -5.81
C LEU A 111 9.68 13.99 -5.89
N SER A 112 9.77 13.02 -4.98
CA SER A 112 10.82 12.00 -5.00
C SER A 112 10.81 11.12 -6.25
N LEU A 113 9.63 10.96 -6.89
CA LEU A 113 9.49 10.22 -8.15
C LEU A 113 10.10 10.98 -9.34
N TYR A 114 10.16 12.31 -9.25
CA TYR A 114 10.71 13.15 -10.32
C TYR A 114 12.14 13.60 -10.05
N SER A 115 12.64 13.51 -8.81
CA SER A 115 14.03 13.77 -8.48
C SER A 115 14.86 12.49 -8.55
N SER A 116 15.32 12.11 -9.74
CA SER A 116 16.36 11.10 -9.91
C SER A 116 17.70 11.60 -9.34
N GLY A 117 17.84 11.70 -8.02
CA GLY A 117 19.12 11.96 -7.35
C GLY A 117 19.09 12.87 -6.13
N ASP A 118 18.07 13.70 -5.92
CA ASP A 118 18.06 14.65 -4.79
C ASP A 118 17.08 14.22 -3.70
N LYS A 119 17.61 14.07 -2.47
CA LYS A 119 16.86 13.70 -1.28
C LYS A 119 16.12 14.91 -0.72
N ILE A 120 15.04 15.32 -1.36
CA ILE A 120 14.29 16.54 -1.03
C ILE A 120 13.66 16.48 0.37
N CYS A 121 13.29 15.29 0.85
CA CYS A 121 12.57 15.11 2.12
C CYS A 121 13.16 14.04 3.04
N GLN A 122 14.48 13.77 2.99
CA GLN A 122 15.13 12.90 3.98
C GLN A 122 15.62 13.74 5.16
N ASN A 123 15.11 13.43 6.35
CA ASN A 123 15.70 13.81 7.63
C ASN A 123 16.36 12.58 8.24
#